data_AF-A0A1J7C7E1-F1
#
_entry.id   AF-A0A1J7C7E1-F1
#
_cell.length_a   1.000
_cell.length_b   1.000
_cell.length_c   1.000
_cell.angle_alpha   90.00
_cell.angle_beta   90.00
_cell.angle_gamma   90.00
#
_symmetry.space_group_name_H-M   'P 1'
#
loop_
_entity.id
_entity.type
_entity.pdbx_description
1 polymer ?
#
loop_
_entity_poly.entity_id
_entity_poly.type
_entity_poly.pdbx_seq_one_letter_code
_entity_poly.pdbx_strand_id
1 'polypeptide(L)'
;MGQVAFDTQEFVETLEKSGLKKEQAKAISIAVRKSHEVADVATKADIVEVKHEISEVNRNVADVRKDMTTQISLVRKDLQLEMAGIRSEQKLIRWMLSALIAGMISLIIKAFFVASV
;
A
#
# COMPACT_ATOMS: atom_id res chain seq x y z
N MET A 1 12.98 3.91 31.28
CA MET A 1 11.90 4.78 31.80
C MET A 1 11.18 4.00 32.88
N GLY A 2 11.25 4.46 34.12
CA GLY A 2 10.83 3.67 35.28
C GLY A 2 9.34 3.36 35.23
N GLN A 3 8.97 2.07 35.28
CA GLN A 3 7.80 1.71 36.06
C GLN A 3 8.02 2.38 37.42
N VAL A 4 7.11 3.29 37.80
CA VAL A 4 7.05 3.72 39.19
C VAL A 4 6.67 2.44 39.94
N ALA A 5 7.67 1.78 40.52
CA ALA A 5 7.46 0.55 41.26
C ALA A 5 6.41 0.86 42.33
N PHE A 6 5.39 0.01 42.43
CA PHE A 6 4.36 0.18 43.44
C PHE A 6 5.00 0.08 44.82
N ASP A 7 5.16 1.23 45.50
CA ASP A 7 5.74 1.27 46.83
C ASP A 7 4.72 0.76 47.85
N THR A 8 4.86 -0.53 48.17
CA THR A 8 3.97 -1.19 49.12
C THR A 8 4.05 -0.59 50.52
N GLN A 9 5.19 0.00 50.90
CA GLN A 9 5.37 0.56 52.24
C GLN A 9 4.65 1.91 52.35
N GLU A 10 4.90 2.82 51.42
CA GLU A 10 4.21 4.12 51.37
C GLU A 10 2.68 3.93 51.29
N PHE A 11 2.23 2.95 50.50
CA PHE A 11 0.82 2.60 50.38
C PHE A 11 0.23 2.10 51.71
N VAL A 12 0.91 1.20 52.42
CA VAL A 12 0.47 0.71 53.75
C VAL A 12 0.42 1.85 54.77
N GLU A 13 1.44 2.69 54.83
CA GLU A 13 1.49 3.84 55.74
C GLU A 13 0.36 4.84 55.49
N THR A 14 -0.01 5.05 54.23
CA THR A 14 -1.13 5.92 53.84
C THR A 14 -2.47 5.36 54.33
N LEU A 15 -2.67 4.05 54.22
CA LEU A 15 -3.87 3.39 54.72
C LEU A 15 -3.93 3.40 56.26
N GLU A 16 -2.81 3.19 56.94
CA GLU A 16 -2.72 3.28 58.41
C GLU A 16 -3.05 4.69 58.91
N LYS A 17 -2.50 5.74 58.28
CA LYS A 17 -2.83 7.15 58.57
C LYS A 17 -4.30 7.48 58.35
N SER A 18 -4.97 6.74 57.48
CA SER A 18 -6.41 6.87 57.18
C SER A 18 -7.29 6.08 58.14
N GLY A 19 -6.71 5.41 59.15
CA GLY A 19 -7.44 4.70 60.20
C GLY A 19 -7.63 3.19 59.96
N LEU A 20 -7.03 2.61 58.91
CA LEU A 20 -7.04 1.16 58.71
C LEU A 20 -6.03 0.47 59.63
N LYS A 21 -6.38 -0.72 60.12
CA LYS A 21 -5.43 -1.54 60.89
C LYS A 21 -4.31 -2.04 59.97
N LYS A 22 -3.09 -2.09 60.49
CA LYS A 22 -1.88 -2.54 59.79
C LYS A 22 -2.06 -3.80 58.93
N GLU A 23 -2.70 -4.82 59.48
CA GLU A 23 -2.94 -6.08 58.78
C GLU A 23 -3.90 -5.95 57.60
N GLN A 24 -4.93 -5.09 57.72
CA GLN A 24 -5.84 -4.79 56.62
C GLN A 24 -5.15 -3.97 55.54
N ALA A 25 -4.35 -2.97 55.94
CA ALA A 25 -3.57 -2.14 55.02
C ALA A 25 -2.58 -2.97 54.19
N LYS A 26 -1.86 -3.90 54.83
CA LYS A 26 -0.97 -4.86 54.15
C LYS A 26 -1.72 -5.77 53.19
N ALA A 27 -2.86 -6.33 53.60
CA ALA A 27 -3.67 -7.19 52.76
C ALA A 27 -4.14 -6.48 51.48
N ILE A 28 -4.61 -5.22 51.61
CA ILE A 28 -5.03 -4.40 50.47
C ILE A 28 -3.84 -4.07 49.56
N SER A 29 -2.68 -3.69 50.12
CA SER A 29 -1.47 -3.41 49.34
C SER A 29 -1.03 -4.60 48.48
N ILE A 30 -1.04 -5.81 49.07
CA ILE A 30 -0.66 -7.04 48.35
C ILE A 30 -1.68 -7.35 47.25
N ALA A 31 -2.98 -7.21 47.52
CA ALA A 31 -4.02 -7.41 46.52
C ALA A 31 -3.86 -6.46 45.33
N VAL A 32 -3.66 -5.16 45.58
CA VAL A 32 -3.47 -4.13 44.53
C VAL A 32 -2.18 -4.36 43.74
N ARG A 33 -1.05 -4.66 44.42
CA ARG A 33 0.21 -4.98 43.73
C ARG A 33 0.04 -6.18 42.80
N LYS A 34 -0.59 -7.25 43.30
CA LYS A 34 -0.83 -8.46 42.52
C LYS A 34 -1.76 -8.22 41.33
N SER A 35 -2.75 -7.31 41.46
CA SER A 35 -3.57 -6.89 40.32
C SER A 35 -2.76 -6.16 39.24
N HIS A 36 -1.74 -5.39 39.61
CA HIS A 36 -0.83 -4.74 38.65
C HIS A 36 0.19 -5.70 38.03
N GLU A 37 0.63 -6.73 38.76
CA GLU A 37 1.52 -7.79 38.24
C GLU A 37 0.82 -8.70 37.20
N VAL A 38 -0.51 -8.84 37.29
CA VAL A 38 -1.33 -9.64 36.35
C VAL A 38 -1.79 -8.82 35.14
N ALA A 39 -1.73 -7.48 35.22
CA ALA A 39 -2.04 -6.60 34.12
C ALA A 39 -0.83 -6.52 33.18
N ASP A 40 -0.85 -7.31 32.10
CA ASP A 40 0.13 -7.22 31.02
C ASP A 40 -0.09 -5.91 30.27
N VAL A 41 0.60 -4.85 30.71
CA VAL A 41 0.41 -3.49 30.20
C VAL A 41 1.58 -3.11 29.32
N ALA A 42 1.27 -2.73 28.08
CA ALA A 42 2.24 -2.14 27.17
C ALA A 42 2.86 -0.90 27.81
N THR A 43 4.19 -0.84 27.81
CA THR A 43 4.93 0.28 28.35
C THR A 43 4.91 1.48 27.39
N LYS A 44 5.30 2.66 27.87
CA LYS A 44 5.50 3.81 26.99
C LYS A 44 6.57 3.55 25.92
N ALA A 45 7.54 2.66 26.19
CA ALA A 45 8.56 2.30 25.21
C ALA A 45 7.94 1.52 24.05
N ASP A 46 7.08 0.55 24.35
CA ASP A 46 6.36 -0.27 23.36
C ASP A 46 5.50 0.62 22.45
N ILE A 47 4.84 1.64 23.02
CA ILE A 47 4.08 2.63 22.24
C ILE A 47 5.00 3.45 21.30
N VAL A 48 6.20 3.81 21.75
CA VAL A 48 7.17 4.54 20.92
C VAL A 48 7.70 3.65 19.80
N GLU A 49 7.95 2.38 20.08
CA GLU A 49 8.36 1.38 19.08
C GLU A 49 7.26 1.20 18.02
N VAL A 50 6.02 0.95 18.43
CA VAL A 50 4.88 0.84 17.51
C VAL A 50 4.70 2.12 16.67
N LYS A 51 4.89 3.31 17.26
CA LYS A 51 4.86 4.57 16.49
C LYS A 51 5.98 4.65 15.45
N HIS A 52 7.15 4.11 15.76
CA HIS A 52 8.25 4.05 14.82
C HIS A 52 7.93 3.09 13.67
N GLU A 53 7.47 1.88 13.97
CA GLU A 53 7.04 0.89 12.97
C GLU A 53 5.91 1.43 12.08
N ILE A 54 4.90 2.09 12.66
CA ILE A 54 3.82 2.74 11.89
C ILE A 54 4.39 3.82 10.96
N SER A 55 5.38 4.59 11.43
CA SER A 55 6.01 5.63 10.60
C SER A 55 6.79 5.02 9.43
N GLU A 56 7.46 3.89 9.65
CA GLU A 56 8.14 3.14 8.59
C GLU A 56 7.15 2.55 7.58
N VAL A 57 6.09 1.89 8.05
CA VAL A 57 5.02 1.36 7.20
C VAL A 57 4.40 2.47 6.34
N ASN A 58 4.15 3.65 6.92
CA ASN A 58 3.61 4.79 6.16
C ASN A 58 4.57 5.26 5.05
N ARG A 59 5.89 5.22 5.27
CA ARG A 59 6.87 5.52 4.22
C ARG A 59 6.84 4.47 3.12
N ASN A 60 6.87 3.18 3.49
CA ASN A 60 6.80 2.08 2.53
C ASN A 60 5.53 2.15 1.67
N VAL A 61 4.38 2.46 2.29
CA VAL A 61 3.11 2.64 1.57
C VAL A 61 3.15 3.84 0.61
N ALA A 62 3.81 4.94 1.00
CA ALA A 62 3.98 6.10 0.13
C ALA A 62 4.86 5.78 -1.09
N ASP A 63 5.94 5.05 -0.88
CA ASP A 63 6.85 4.62 -1.95
C ASP A 63 6.17 3.65 -2.91
N VAL A 64 5.47 2.63 -2.40
CA VAL A 64 4.68 1.70 -3.22
C VAL A 64 3.64 2.45 -4.07
N ARG A 65 2.96 3.45 -3.49
CA ARG A 65 1.99 4.27 -4.24
C ARG A 65 2.65 5.06 -5.36
N LYS A 66 3.83 5.63 -5.10
CA LYS A 66 4.60 6.40 -6.10
C LYS A 66 5.07 5.49 -7.24
N ASP A 67 5.59 4.32 -6.91
CA ASP A 67 6.04 3.33 -7.90
C ASP A 67 4.88 2.84 -8.75
N MET A 68 3.75 2.51 -8.13
CA MET A 68 2.55 2.10 -8.86
C MET A 68 2.04 3.21 -9.80
N THR A 69 2.06 4.47 -9.36
CA THR A 69 1.70 5.62 -10.22
C THR A 69 2.64 5.73 -11.43
N THR A 70 3.93 5.51 -11.21
CA THR A 70 4.96 5.55 -12.25
C THR A 70 4.76 4.41 -13.25
N GLN A 71 4.58 3.18 -12.77
CA GLN A 71 4.33 2.00 -13.61
C GLN A 71 3.06 2.14 -14.44
N ILE A 72 1.96 2.62 -13.85
CA ILE A 72 0.71 2.89 -14.58
C ILE A 72 0.94 3.93 -15.70
N SER A 73 1.76 4.95 -15.44
CA SER A 73 2.11 5.95 -16.46
C SER A 73 2.91 5.35 -17.61
N LEU A 74 3.88 4.49 -17.30
CA LEU A 74 4.68 3.78 -18.30
C LEU A 74 3.81 2.87 -19.17
N VAL A 75 3.01 1.99 -18.54
CA VAL A 75 2.09 1.11 -19.26
C VAL A 75 1.13 1.90 -20.15
N ARG A 76 0.61 3.05 -19.67
CA ARG A 76 -0.24 3.91 -20.50
C ARG A 76 0.49 4.47 -21.71
N LYS A 77 1.76 4.88 -21.57
CA LYS A 77 2.57 5.38 -22.69
C LYS A 77 2.87 4.26 -23.70
N ASP A 78 3.23 3.08 -23.22
CA ASP A 78 3.53 1.93 -24.08
C ASP A 78 2.30 1.54 -24.90
N LEU A 79 1.12 1.45 -24.27
CA LEU A 79 -0.14 1.20 -24.98
C LEU A 79 -0.47 2.29 -26.01
N GLN A 80 -0.18 3.56 -25.72
CA GLN A 80 -0.37 4.64 -26.69
C GLN A 80 0.55 4.50 -27.90
N LEU A 81 1.80 4.09 -27.69
CA LEU A 81 2.76 3.82 -28.77
C LEU A 81 2.33 2.64 -29.62
N GLU A 82 1.96 1.52 -29.01
CA GLU A 82 1.46 0.34 -29.73
C GLU A 82 0.20 0.67 -30.54
N MET A 83 -0.76 1.42 -29.96
CA MET A 83 -1.94 1.87 -30.71
C MET A 83 -1.60 2.81 -31.87
N ALA A 84 -0.57 3.64 -31.75
CA ALA A 84 -0.09 4.45 -32.86
C ALA A 84 0.52 3.58 -33.96
N GLY A 85 1.34 2.59 -33.57
CA GLY A 85 1.89 1.57 -34.46
C GLY A 85 0.82 0.83 -35.24
N ILE A 86 -0.14 0.22 -34.55
CA ILE A 86 -1.26 -0.51 -35.17
C ILE A 86 -2.05 0.39 -36.13
N ARG A 87 -2.31 1.65 -35.77
CA ARG A 87 -3.01 2.59 -36.67
C ARG A 87 -2.21 2.88 -37.93
N SER A 88 -0.88 2.96 -37.83
CA SER A 88 -0.01 3.16 -38.98
C SER A 88 0.01 1.94 -39.90
N GLU A 89 0.11 0.73 -39.34
CA GLU A 89 0.04 -0.53 -40.07
C GLU A 89 -1.33 -0.70 -40.75
N GLN A 90 -2.42 -0.39 -40.07
CA GLN A 90 -3.78 -0.41 -40.63
C GLN A 90 -3.92 0.54 -41.82
N LYS A 91 -3.36 1.76 -41.75
CA LYS A 91 -3.35 2.67 -42.90
C LYS A 91 -2.54 2.11 -44.06
N LEU A 92 -1.38 1.53 -43.79
CA LEU A 92 -0.51 0.94 -44.81
C LEU A 92 -1.19 -0.23 -45.51
N ILE A 93 -1.82 -1.14 -44.76
CA ILE A 93 -2.60 -2.25 -45.31
C ILE A 93 -3.75 -1.73 -46.18
N ARG A 94 -4.48 -0.69 -45.74
CA ARG A 94 -5.53 -0.07 -46.55
C ARG A 94 -5.00 0.46 -47.89
N TRP A 95 -3.85 1.14 -47.87
CA TRP A 95 -3.20 1.63 -49.10
C TRP A 95 -2.79 0.50 -50.04
N MET A 96 -2.19 -0.57 -49.50
CA MET A 96 -1.80 -1.74 -50.30
C MET A 96 -3.01 -2.42 -50.94
N LEU A 97 -4.12 -2.58 -50.20
CA LEU A 97 -5.35 -3.15 -50.73
C LEU A 97 -5.93 -2.31 -51.88
N SER A 98 -5.98 -0.98 -51.72
CA SER A 98 -6.43 -0.09 -52.80
C SER A 98 -5.53 -0.17 -54.04
N ALA A 99 -4.21 -0.19 -53.85
CA ALA A 99 -3.26 -0.32 -54.95
C ALA A 99 -3.41 -1.67 -55.68
N LEU A 100 -3.61 -2.77 -54.94
CA LEU A 100 -3.82 -4.11 -55.50
C LEU A 100 -5.11 -4.17 -56.34
N ILE A 101 -6.21 -3.60 -55.83
CA ILE A 101 -7.48 -3.51 -56.58
C ILE A 101 -7.30 -2.69 -57.86
N ALA A 102 -6.65 -1.53 -57.78
CA ALA A 102 -6.36 -0.71 -58.96
C ALA A 102 -5.50 -1.46 -59.99
N GLY A 103 -4.51 -2.22 -59.52
CA GLY A 103 -3.69 -3.10 -60.37
C GLY A 103 -4.52 -4.16 -61.11
N MET A 104 -5.44 -4.83 -60.40
CA MET A 104 -6.35 -5.80 -61.03
C MET A 104 -7.27 -5.14 -62.07
N ILE A 105 -7.84 -3.98 -61.76
CA ILE A 105 -8.67 -3.21 -62.70
C ILE A 105 -7.87 -2.84 -63.97
N SER A 106 -6.62 -2.39 -63.81
CA SER A 106 -5.76 -2.05 -64.94
C SER A 106 -5.49 -3.24 -65.86
N LEU A 107 -5.31 -4.45 -65.31
CA LEU A 107 -5.12 -5.66 -66.09
C LEU A 107 -6.39 -6.04 -66.87
N ILE A 108 -7.56 -5.90 -66.23
CA ILE A 108 -8.86 -6.13 -66.87
C ILE A 108 -9.03 -5.18 -68.06
N ILE A 109 -8.84 -3.87 -67.85
CA ILE A 109 -8.94 -2.87 -68.92
C ILE A 109 -7.99 -3.22 -70.08
N LYS A 110 -6.73 -3.54 -69.76
CA LYS A 110 -5.73 -3.91 -70.78
C LYS A 110 -6.16 -5.14 -71.58
N ALA A 111 -6.67 -6.18 -70.91
CA ALA A 111 -7.10 -7.41 -71.56
C ALA A 111 -8.28 -7.18 -72.53
N PHE A 112 -9.30 -6.42 -72.11
CA PHE A 112 -10.48 -6.17 -72.94
C PHE A 112 -10.23 -5.19 -74.11
N PHE A 113 -9.37 -4.19 -73.93
CA PHE A 113 -9.04 -3.25 -75.01
C PHE A 113 -8.03 -3.81 -76.02
N VAL A 114 -7.04 -4.60 -75.60
CA VAL A 114 -6.07 -5.24 -76.52
C VAL A 114 -6.71 -6.37 -77.33
N ALA A 115 -7.69 -7.09 -76.77
CA ALA A 115 -8.42 -8.12 -77.52
C ALA A 115 -9.49 -7.55 -78.48
N SER A 116 -9.80 -6.26 -78.38
CA SER A 116 -10.84 -5.56 -79.15
C SER A 116 -10.31 -4.78 -80.37
N VAL A 117 -8.99 -4.74 -80.57
CA VAL A 117 -8.29 -4.09 -81.70
C VAL A 117 -7.55 -5.15 -82.49
#